data_AF-A0A933Y3S9-F1
#
_entry.id   AF-A0A933Y3S9-F1
#
_cell.length_a   1.000
_cell.length_b   1.000
_cell.length_c   1.000
_cell.angle_alpha   90.00
_cell.angle_beta   90.00
_cell.angle_gamma   90.00
#
_symmetry.space_group_name_H-M   'P 1'
#
loop_
_entity.id
_entity.type
_entity.pdbx_description
1 polymer ?
#
loop_
_entity_poly.entity_id
_entity_poly.type
_entity_poly.pdbx_seq_one_letter_code
_entity_poly.pdbx_strand_id
1 'polypeptide(L)'
;MRFHLLVVALIGLACAAFAQEPRELTLDEHIDALPPMGCERHLDSLDHEWLWHPSAYVLSETVARGKLTDEQWRRALLKSGAIRWRQRWPADEPFLVSVDLPDWTGGMRLSLTPRDSELASAVAGTLTPGFCFSGHLAARDWGHLLTLGPLEPGTRSVACDIAIETLDEAWFGATDVKPRVVWSGSLDLPVQLVPPNDTPLVAVASAELERAVRDSLSFSVTDDYDADHDAFYPCVSAWLRVEPRAHAELVPLALALDFELLHDGVVVASQLAILDTQPVFAHGPHPGAAAPVELVIDASLGRLPESAVTDIAERARWSLRVRGGRRGAAAVFHAAKYWKGEFTLPLAGALETYQREREER
;
A
#
# COMPACT_ATOMS: atom_id res chain seq x y z
N MET A 1 -27.84 10.12 26.81
CA MET A 1 -26.92 9.65 27.87
C MET A 1 -26.84 8.13 28.05
N ARG A 2 -27.92 7.34 27.85
CA ARG A 2 -27.86 5.87 28.04
C ARG A 2 -27.22 5.07 26.88
N PHE A 3 -27.10 5.65 25.68
CA PHE A 3 -26.50 4.98 24.51
C PHE A 3 -24.95 4.99 24.51
N HIS A 4 -24.30 5.99 25.09
CA HIS A 4 -22.83 6.04 25.18
C HIS A 4 -22.24 5.04 26.18
N LEU A 5 -22.95 4.75 27.28
CA LEU A 5 -22.52 3.74 28.27
C LEU A 5 -22.56 2.31 27.71
N LEU A 6 -23.45 2.01 26.76
CA LEU A 6 -23.55 0.68 26.15
C LEU A 6 -22.43 0.43 25.12
N VAL A 7 -22.03 1.47 24.37
CA VAL A 7 -20.95 1.39 23.37
C VAL A 7 -19.58 1.27 24.05
N VAL A 8 -19.34 1.99 25.15
CA VAL A 8 -18.10 1.85 25.95
C VAL A 8 -17.98 0.45 26.57
N ALA A 9 -19.09 -0.15 27.01
CA ALA A 9 -19.09 -1.51 27.55
C ALA A 9 -18.81 -2.59 26.48
N LEU A 10 -19.31 -2.41 25.25
CA LEU A 10 -19.08 -3.35 24.14
C LEU A 10 -17.64 -3.26 23.59
N ILE A 11 -17.04 -2.07 23.56
CA ILE A 11 -15.60 -1.90 23.22
C ILE A 11 -14.72 -2.47 24.33
N GLY A 12 -15.08 -2.26 25.61
CA GLY A 12 -14.39 -2.86 26.75
C GLY A 12 -14.42 -4.39 26.75
N LEU A 13 -15.50 -5.02 26.26
CA LEU A 13 -15.60 -6.48 26.13
C LEU A 13 -14.76 -7.05 24.97
N ALA A 14 -14.54 -6.29 23.89
CA ALA A 14 -13.64 -6.69 22.81
C ALA A 14 -12.16 -6.59 23.22
N CYS A 15 -11.80 -5.59 24.04
CA CYS A 15 -10.44 -5.47 24.58
C CYS A 15 -10.19 -6.44 25.77
N ALA A 16 -11.17 -6.70 26.64
CA ALA A 16 -11.03 -7.63 27.75
C ALA A 16 -10.93 -9.11 27.31
N ALA A 17 -11.31 -9.44 26.07
CA ALA A 17 -11.08 -10.76 25.50
C ALA A 17 -9.58 -11.09 25.28
N PHE A 18 -8.69 -10.09 25.33
CA PHE A 18 -7.23 -10.29 25.30
C PHE A 18 -6.61 -10.59 26.68
N ALA A 19 -7.39 -10.49 27.77
CA ALA A 19 -6.93 -10.75 29.14
C ALA A 19 -7.32 -12.16 29.66
N GLN A 20 -7.57 -13.13 28.77
CA GLN A 20 -7.54 -14.53 29.19
C GLN A 20 -6.08 -14.87 29.57
N GLU A 21 -5.87 -15.57 30.70
CA GLU A 21 -4.57 -16.20 30.97
C GLU A 21 -4.14 -16.91 29.68
N PRO A 22 -3.03 -16.48 29.06
CA PRO A 22 -2.66 -17.00 27.76
C PRO A 22 -2.46 -18.49 27.94
N ARG A 23 -3.32 -19.30 27.31
CA ARG A 23 -2.94 -20.68 27.01
C ARG A 23 -1.56 -20.59 26.38
N GLU A 24 -0.61 -21.34 26.92
CA GLU A 24 0.71 -21.48 26.31
C GLU A 24 0.51 -22.11 24.93
N LEU A 25 0.43 -21.25 23.91
CA LEU A 25 0.35 -21.68 22.52
C LEU A 25 1.72 -22.24 22.13
N THR A 26 1.70 -23.31 21.35
CA THR A 26 2.88 -23.77 20.63
C THR A 26 3.31 -22.74 19.58
N LEU A 27 4.56 -22.84 19.11
CA LEU A 27 5.08 -21.95 18.07
C LEU A 27 4.25 -22.02 16.78
N ASP A 28 3.75 -23.21 16.41
CA ASP A 28 2.91 -23.38 15.23
C ASP A 28 1.53 -22.72 15.40
N GLU A 29 0.94 -22.79 16.60
CA GLU A 29 -0.30 -22.08 16.92
C GLU A 29 -0.11 -20.56 16.90
N HIS A 30 1.06 -20.06 17.35
CA HIS A 30 1.41 -18.65 17.20
C HIS A 30 1.53 -18.26 15.71
N ILE A 31 2.16 -19.08 14.88
CA ILE A 31 2.23 -18.85 13.43
C ILE A 31 0.81 -18.81 12.83
N ASP A 32 -0.06 -19.75 13.19
CA ASP A 32 -1.45 -19.78 12.71
C ASP A 32 -2.30 -18.60 13.21
N ALA A 33 -1.90 -17.99 14.33
CA ALA A 33 -2.49 -16.80 14.91
C ALA A 33 -1.75 -15.50 14.55
N LEU A 34 -0.82 -15.52 13.58
CA LEU A 34 -0.19 -14.27 13.12
C LEU A 34 -1.25 -13.36 12.50
N PRO A 35 -1.23 -12.06 12.84
CA PRO A 35 -2.04 -11.08 12.15
C PRO A 35 -1.49 -10.86 10.73
N PRO A 36 -2.31 -10.31 9.82
CA PRO A 36 -1.80 -9.72 8.58
C PRO A 36 -0.73 -8.66 8.88
N MET A 37 0.17 -8.48 7.93
CA MET A 37 1.17 -7.43 7.97
C MET A 37 0.55 -6.03 8.04
N GLY A 38 1.19 -5.13 8.78
CA GLY A 38 0.66 -3.83 9.17
C GLY A 38 -0.25 -3.86 10.41
N CYS A 39 -0.53 -5.05 10.96
CA CYS A 39 -1.35 -5.24 12.16
C CYS A 39 -0.59 -5.95 13.29
N GLU A 40 0.73 -6.11 13.17
CA GLU A 40 1.59 -6.72 14.19
C GLU A 40 1.73 -5.85 15.43
N ARG A 41 1.47 -4.55 15.31
CA ARG A 41 1.50 -3.59 16.41
C ARG A 41 0.26 -2.69 16.36
N HIS A 42 -0.18 -2.24 17.52
CA HIS A 42 -1.24 -1.24 17.64
C HIS A 42 -0.89 -0.25 18.74
N LEU A 43 -1.33 1.00 18.59
CA LEU A 43 -1.18 2.01 19.62
C LEU A 43 -2.22 1.76 20.71
N ASP A 44 -1.77 1.56 21.95
CA ASP A 44 -2.67 1.60 23.10
C ASP A 44 -3.17 3.03 23.29
N SER A 45 -4.50 3.19 23.24
CA SER A 45 -5.15 4.48 23.42
C SER A 45 -4.98 5.07 24.83
N LEU A 46 -4.71 4.24 25.84
CA LEU A 46 -4.57 4.68 27.24
C LEU A 46 -3.15 5.14 27.54
N ASP A 47 -2.17 4.29 27.25
CA ASP A 47 -0.78 4.53 27.63
C ASP A 47 0.05 5.18 26.51
N HIS A 48 -0.52 5.32 25.31
CA HIS A 48 0.14 5.83 24.11
C HIS A 48 1.40 5.04 23.71
N GLU A 49 1.47 3.77 24.13
CA GLU A 49 2.55 2.86 23.77
C GLU A 49 2.16 1.95 22.60
N TRP A 50 3.13 1.57 21.78
CA TRP A 50 2.94 0.57 20.75
C TRP A 50 2.99 -0.82 21.37
N LEU A 51 1.85 -1.50 21.38
CA LEU A 51 1.73 -2.87 21.85
C LEU A 51 1.85 -3.84 20.68
N TRP A 52 2.62 -4.90 20.88
CA TRP A 52 2.70 -6.00 19.93
C TRP A 52 1.47 -6.91 19.99
N HIS A 53 1.07 -7.42 18.84
CA HIS A 53 0.27 -8.62 18.78
C HIS A 53 1.06 -9.79 19.41
N PRO A 54 0.48 -10.56 20.36
CA PRO A 54 1.22 -11.57 21.12
C PRO A 54 1.99 -12.58 20.25
N SER A 55 1.35 -13.09 19.20
CA SER A 55 2.00 -14.03 18.28
C SER A 55 3.14 -13.41 17.46
N ALA A 56 3.03 -12.13 17.08
CA ALA A 56 4.11 -11.45 16.36
C ALA A 56 5.31 -11.23 17.30
N TYR A 57 5.07 -10.88 18.56
CA TYR A 57 6.11 -10.74 19.57
C TYR A 57 6.87 -12.06 19.83
N VAL A 58 6.13 -13.15 20.07
CA VAL A 58 6.74 -14.49 20.31
C VAL A 58 7.55 -14.93 19.08
N LEU A 59 7.04 -14.69 17.88
CA LEU A 59 7.76 -15.01 16.65
C LEU A 59 9.02 -14.15 16.49
N SER A 60 8.95 -12.86 16.78
CA SER A 60 10.11 -11.95 16.78
C SER A 60 11.23 -12.44 17.70
N GLU A 61 10.89 -12.79 18.94
CA GLU A 61 11.84 -13.37 19.90
C GLU A 61 12.44 -14.70 19.42
N THR A 62 11.63 -15.51 18.72
CA THR A 62 12.06 -16.81 18.19
C THR A 62 13.01 -16.64 17.00
N VAL A 63 12.73 -15.69 16.11
CA VAL A 63 13.56 -15.34 14.96
C VAL A 63 14.91 -14.79 15.39
N ALA A 64 14.93 -13.89 16.40
CA ALA A 64 16.17 -13.37 16.97
C ALA A 64 17.11 -14.46 17.50
N ARG A 65 16.55 -15.62 17.88
CA ARG A 65 17.28 -16.80 18.35
C ARG A 65 17.58 -17.83 17.24
N GLY A 66 17.12 -17.61 16.01
CA GLY A 66 17.36 -18.48 14.85
C GLY A 66 16.69 -19.85 14.92
N LYS A 67 15.49 -19.94 15.51
CA LYS A 67 14.86 -21.24 15.88
C LYS A 67 13.74 -21.75 14.97
N LEU A 68 13.39 -21.04 13.90
CA LEU A 68 12.34 -21.50 13.00
C LEU A 68 12.86 -22.59 12.04
N THR A 69 12.05 -23.62 11.85
CA THR A 69 12.25 -24.61 10.78
C THR A 69 11.86 -24.04 9.42
N ASP A 70 12.28 -24.68 8.32
CA ASP A 70 11.93 -24.25 6.96
C ASP A 70 10.43 -24.15 6.70
N GLU A 71 9.65 -25.08 7.25
CA GLU A 71 8.20 -25.07 7.12
C GLU A 71 7.58 -23.91 7.91
N GLN A 72 8.10 -23.63 9.11
CA GLN A 72 7.64 -22.52 9.93
C GLN A 72 7.95 -21.16 9.29
N TRP A 73 9.13 -20.99 8.69
CA TRP A 73 9.46 -19.80 7.91
C TRP A 73 8.49 -19.60 6.76
N ARG A 74 8.29 -20.62 5.92
CA ARG A 74 7.37 -20.55 4.78
C ARG A 74 5.94 -20.22 5.23
N ARG A 75 5.43 -20.92 6.25
CA ARG A 75 4.09 -20.66 6.80
C ARG A 75 3.96 -19.26 7.37
N ALA A 76 4.94 -18.78 8.14
CA ALA A 76 4.90 -17.45 8.74
C ALA A 76 4.89 -16.33 7.68
N LEU A 77 5.73 -16.44 6.64
CA LEU A 77 5.77 -15.48 5.54
C LEU A 77 4.44 -15.44 4.76
N LEU A 78 3.88 -16.60 4.44
CA LEU A 78 2.60 -16.69 3.73
C LEU A 78 1.43 -16.21 4.58
N LYS A 79 1.39 -16.59 5.86
CA LYS A 79 0.30 -16.28 6.78
C LYS A 79 0.23 -14.79 7.12
N SER A 80 1.37 -14.16 7.33
CA SER A 80 1.45 -12.71 7.56
C SER A 80 1.19 -11.89 6.29
N GLY A 81 1.32 -12.50 5.10
CA GLY A 81 1.21 -11.78 3.83
C GLY A 81 2.50 -11.06 3.44
N ALA A 82 3.65 -11.48 3.98
CA ALA A 82 4.97 -11.04 3.55
C ALA A 82 5.23 -11.35 2.06
N ILE A 83 4.64 -12.43 1.55
CA ILE A 83 4.65 -12.79 0.13
C ILE A 83 3.21 -13.01 -0.30
N ARG A 84 2.72 -12.21 -1.24
CA ARG A 84 1.37 -12.32 -1.82
C ARG A 84 1.44 -12.46 -3.33
N TRP A 85 0.59 -13.32 -3.87
CA TRP A 85 0.35 -13.42 -5.31
C TRP A 85 -1.12 -13.79 -5.53
N ARG A 86 -1.60 -13.64 -6.77
CA ARG A 86 -2.90 -14.18 -7.17
C ARG A 86 -2.72 -15.48 -7.91
N GLN A 87 -3.54 -16.47 -7.56
CA GLN A 87 -3.59 -17.74 -8.28
C GLN A 87 -4.18 -17.61 -9.69
N ARG A 88 -4.89 -16.52 -9.99
CA ARG A 88 -5.39 -16.20 -11.32
C ARG A 88 -4.91 -14.81 -11.70
N TRP A 89 -4.25 -14.69 -12.84
CA TRP A 89 -3.61 -13.46 -13.30
C TRP A 89 -3.96 -13.16 -14.76
N PRO A 90 -4.26 -11.91 -15.14
CA PRO A 90 -4.55 -11.56 -16.53
C PRO A 90 -3.31 -11.77 -17.42
N ALA A 91 -3.48 -12.50 -18.53
CA ALA A 91 -2.37 -12.86 -19.43
C ALA A 91 -1.81 -11.66 -20.24
N ASP A 92 -2.49 -10.52 -20.26
CA ASP A 92 -2.04 -9.28 -20.91
C ASP A 92 -1.30 -8.33 -19.94
N GLU A 93 -1.10 -8.71 -18.67
CA GLU A 93 -0.34 -7.92 -17.71
C GLU A 93 0.90 -8.68 -17.21
N PRO A 94 2.02 -7.98 -16.93
CA PRO A 94 3.16 -8.59 -16.26
C PRO A 94 2.76 -9.24 -14.93
N PHE A 95 3.29 -10.43 -14.63
CA PHE A 95 3.00 -11.11 -13.38
C PHE A 95 3.64 -10.36 -12.21
N LEU A 96 2.80 -9.92 -11.28
CA LEU A 96 3.23 -9.21 -10.08
C LEU A 96 3.15 -10.12 -8.86
N VAL A 97 4.12 -9.93 -7.98
CA VAL A 97 4.09 -10.44 -6.61
C VAL A 97 4.23 -9.27 -5.67
N SER A 98 3.59 -9.35 -4.51
CA SER A 98 3.93 -8.46 -3.41
C SER A 98 4.91 -9.14 -2.48
N VAL A 99 6.00 -8.45 -2.19
CA VAL A 99 7.00 -8.86 -1.20
C VAL A 99 7.16 -7.72 -0.21
N ASP A 100 7.08 -8.03 1.07
CA ASP A 100 7.23 -7.07 2.15
C ASP A 100 7.72 -7.79 3.41
N LEU A 101 8.18 -7.03 4.40
CA LEU A 101 8.70 -7.53 5.65
C LEU A 101 7.79 -7.21 6.82
N PRO A 102 7.23 -8.26 7.45
CA PRO A 102 6.55 -8.12 8.71
C PRO A 102 7.46 -7.58 9.81
N ASP A 103 6.89 -6.80 10.73
CA ASP A 103 7.64 -6.20 11.85
C ASP A 103 8.37 -7.25 12.71
N TRP A 104 7.81 -8.46 12.82
CA TRP A 104 8.39 -9.56 13.60
C TRP A 104 9.73 -10.08 13.02
N THR A 105 10.09 -9.67 11.80
CA THR A 105 11.40 -9.99 11.22
C THR A 105 12.52 -9.08 11.73
N GLY A 106 12.21 -7.98 12.44
CA GLY A 106 13.21 -7.11 13.04
C GLY A 106 14.04 -6.30 12.04
N GLY A 107 13.43 -5.86 10.94
CA GLY A 107 14.09 -4.97 9.96
C GLY A 107 15.12 -5.68 9.07
N MET A 108 14.92 -6.97 8.81
CA MET A 108 15.72 -7.78 7.88
C MET A 108 15.55 -7.30 6.41
N ARG A 109 16.01 -8.11 5.47
CA ARG A 109 15.74 -8.02 4.04
C ARG A 109 15.12 -9.34 3.59
N LEU A 110 14.06 -9.31 2.79
CA LEU A 110 13.48 -10.47 2.13
C LEU A 110 13.72 -10.37 0.64
N SER A 111 14.24 -11.44 0.05
CA SER A 111 14.40 -11.58 -1.39
C SER A 111 13.66 -12.80 -1.90
N LEU A 112 13.10 -12.68 -3.09
CA LEU A 112 12.37 -13.70 -3.82
C LEU A 112 12.91 -13.72 -5.25
N THR A 113 13.69 -14.74 -5.56
CA THR A 113 14.40 -14.89 -6.84
C THR A 113 13.76 -16.01 -7.64
N PRO A 114 13.06 -15.74 -8.76
CA PRO A 114 12.58 -16.78 -9.64
C PRO A 114 13.75 -17.62 -10.18
N ARG A 115 13.54 -18.94 -10.31
CA ARG A 115 14.52 -19.83 -10.94
C ARG A 115 14.54 -19.70 -12.46
N ASP A 116 13.48 -19.13 -13.02
CA ASP A 116 13.44 -18.73 -14.42
C ASP A 116 14.19 -17.41 -14.60
N SER A 117 15.30 -17.45 -15.35
CA SER A 117 16.17 -16.29 -15.56
C SER A 117 15.54 -15.17 -16.40
N GLU A 118 14.42 -15.44 -17.07
CA GLU A 118 13.66 -14.40 -17.80
C GLU A 118 12.84 -13.52 -16.86
N LEU A 119 12.62 -13.97 -15.62
CA LEU A 119 11.88 -13.22 -14.62
C LEU A 119 12.82 -12.41 -13.71
N ALA A 120 12.41 -11.19 -13.39
CA ALA A 120 13.12 -10.33 -12.46
C ALA A 120 12.99 -10.83 -11.01
N SER A 121 14.02 -10.56 -10.21
CA SER A 121 13.98 -10.83 -8.77
C SER A 121 13.21 -9.75 -8.03
N ALA A 122 12.62 -10.15 -6.91
CA ALA A 122 11.88 -9.29 -6.02
C ALA A 122 12.62 -9.13 -4.68
N VAL A 123 12.71 -7.91 -4.15
CA VAL A 123 13.38 -7.61 -2.88
C VAL A 123 12.56 -6.60 -2.08
N ALA A 124 12.35 -6.88 -0.80
CA ALA A 124 11.73 -5.98 0.16
C ALA A 124 12.55 -5.86 1.45
N GLY A 125 12.26 -4.80 2.20
CA GLY A 125 12.85 -4.49 3.50
C GLY A 125 13.46 -3.10 3.55
N THR A 126 14.36 -2.87 4.51
CA THR A 126 15.00 -1.55 4.70
C THR A 126 16.02 -1.30 3.58
N LEU A 127 15.54 -0.97 2.39
CA LEU A 127 16.36 -0.73 1.19
C LEU A 127 17.11 0.61 1.26
N THR A 128 16.67 1.53 2.13
CA THR A 128 17.21 2.88 2.24
C THR A 128 17.39 3.33 3.70
N PRO A 129 18.35 2.77 4.44
CA PRO A 129 18.69 3.27 5.77
C PRO A 129 19.15 4.74 5.67
N GLY A 130 18.51 5.63 6.46
CA GLY A 130 18.87 7.05 6.53
C GLY A 130 17.95 8.03 5.80
N PHE A 131 16.91 7.57 5.10
CA PHE A 131 15.86 8.48 4.62
C PHE A 131 15.00 8.96 5.79
N CYS A 132 14.53 10.21 5.71
CA CYS A 132 13.47 10.69 6.60
C CYS A 132 12.23 9.79 6.42
N PHE A 133 11.32 9.81 7.40
CA PHE A 133 10.13 8.96 7.43
C PHE A 133 9.37 8.90 6.08
N SER A 134 9.22 10.04 5.40
CA SER A 134 8.58 10.13 4.08
C SER A 134 9.35 9.40 2.98
N GLY A 135 10.69 9.46 2.98
CA GLY A 135 11.52 8.73 2.03
C GLY A 135 11.53 7.22 2.31
N HIS A 136 11.41 6.82 3.57
CA HIS A 136 11.19 5.42 3.93
C HIS A 136 9.84 4.91 3.40
N LEU A 137 8.76 5.68 3.58
CA LEU A 137 7.44 5.35 3.02
C LEU A 137 7.48 5.24 1.49
N ALA A 138 8.13 6.19 0.80
CA ALA A 138 8.25 6.13 -0.65
C ALA A 138 9.05 4.91 -1.13
N ALA A 139 10.20 4.60 -0.50
CA ALA A 139 11.00 3.43 -0.83
C ALA A 139 10.25 2.12 -0.55
N ARG A 140 9.44 2.12 0.51
CA ARG A 140 8.55 1.04 0.93
C ARG A 140 7.46 0.83 -0.14
N ASP A 141 6.72 1.88 -0.53
CA ASP A 141 5.70 1.85 -1.58
C ASP A 141 6.25 1.39 -2.95
N TRP A 142 7.51 1.73 -3.26
CA TRP A 142 8.19 1.30 -4.49
C TRP A 142 8.68 -0.16 -4.44
N GLY A 143 8.99 -0.68 -3.25
CA GLY A 143 9.54 -2.02 -3.06
C GLY A 143 8.50 -3.12 -2.89
N HIS A 144 7.23 -2.80 -2.64
CA HIS A 144 6.22 -3.80 -2.28
C HIS A 144 5.58 -4.55 -3.44
N LEU A 145 5.47 -3.92 -4.61
CA LEU A 145 4.86 -4.50 -5.80
C LEU A 145 5.94 -4.72 -6.84
N LEU A 146 6.29 -5.99 -7.08
CA LEU A 146 7.44 -6.34 -7.87
C LEU A 146 7.00 -7.10 -9.11
N THR A 147 7.39 -6.54 -10.25
CA THR A 147 7.12 -7.13 -11.55
C THR A 147 8.11 -8.24 -11.80
N LEU A 148 7.65 -9.49 -11.76
CA LEU A 148 8.50 -10.62 -12.14
C LEU A 148 8.68 -10.66 -13.66
N GLY A 149 7.66 -10.29 -14.44
CA GLY A 149 7.75 -10.24 -15.90
C GLY A 149 6.56 -10.92 -16.60
N PRO A 150 6.59 -11.00 -17.93
CA PRO A 150 5.53 -11.68 -18.68
C PRO A 150 5.53 -13.19 -18.39
N LEU A 151 4.35 -13.80 -18.41
CA LEU A 151 4.19 -15.25 -18.33
C LEU A 151 3.31 -15.72 -19.49
N GLU A 152 3.69 -16.83 -20.10
CA GLU A 152 2.88 -17.47 -21.14
C GLU A 152 1.50 -17.91 -20.57
N PRO A 153 0.42 -17.89 -21.38
CA PRO A 153 -0.90 -18.33 -20.95
C PRO A 153 -0.93 -19.77 -20.37
N GLY A 154 -1.92 -20.06 -19.52
CA GLY A 154 -2.16 -21.39 -18.93
C GLY A 154 -1.80 -21.52 -17.44
N THR A 155 -1.95 -22.74 -16.91
CA THR A 155 -1.63 -23.07 -15.51
C THR A 155 -0.17 -23.46 -15.36
N ARG A 156 0.54 -22.82 -14.43
CA ARG A 156 1.95 -23.08 -14.12
C ARG A 156 2.27 -22.83 -12.65
N SER A 157 3.47 -23.20 -12.23
CA SER A 157 4.05 -22.81 -10.95
C SER A 157 5.32 -22.00 -11.24
N VAL A 158 5.46 -20.83 -10.63
CA VAL A 158 6.72 -20.08 -10.64
C VAL A 158 7.52 -20.51 -9.43
N ALA A 159 8.58 -21.29 -9.65
CA ALA A 159 9.48 -21.72 -8.58
C ALA A 159 10.45 -20.59 -8.24
N CYS A 160 10.48 -20.19 -6.97
CA CYS A 160 11.34 -19.13 -6.47
C CYS A 160 12.21 -19.64 -5.33
N ASP A 161 13.43 -19.11 -5.25
CA ASP A 161 14.27 -19.19 -4.06
C ASP A 161 14.00 -17.96 -3.19
N ILE A 162 13.91 -18.18 -1.88
CA ILE A 162 13.69 -17.13 -0.89
C ILE A 162 14.94 -17.02 -0.02
N ALA A 163 15.38 -15.79 0.25
CA ALA A 163 16.37 -15.54 1.30
C ALA A 163 15.93 -14.40 2.22
N ILE A 164 16.11 -14.63 3.53
CA ILE A 164 15.99 -13.61 4.57
C ILE A 164 17.38 -13.29 5.07
N GLU A 165 17.74 -12.02 5.04
CA GLU A 165 19.07 -11.55 5.36
C GLU A 165 19.01 -10.50 6.47
N THR A 166 19.93 -10.55 7.43
CA THR A 166 20.12 -9.42 8.35
C THR A 166 20.78 -8.28 7.60
N LEU A 167 20.26 -7.07 7.81
CA LEU A 167 21.00 -5.85 7.57
C LEU A 167 21.82 -5.63 8.84
N ASP A 168 23.13 -5.89 8.78
CA ASP A 168 24.00 -5.50 9.88
C ASP A 168 23.95 -3.98 10.08
N GLU A 169 24.32 -3.49 11.27
CA GLU A 169 24.16 -2.11 11.79
C GLU A 169 24.86 -0.98 10.98
N ALA A 170 25.02 -1.10 9.67
CA ALA A 170 25.44 -0.07 8.72
C ALA A 170 24.41 1.07 8.57
N TRP A 171 23.74 1.45 9.67
CA TRP A 171 22.69 2.47 9.78
C TRP A 171 23.14 3.88 9.32
N PHE A 172 24.45 4.10 9.07
CA PHE A 172 25.01 5.38 8.66
C PHE A 172 26.18 5.25 7.68
N GLY A 173 25.98 4.60 6.52
CA GLY A 173 26.92 4.71 5.39
C GLY A 173 28.15 3.79 5.43
N ALA A 174 28.10 2.69 6.19
CA ALA A 174 29.11 1.64 6.07
C ALA A 174 28.76 0.71 4.88
N THR A 175 29.40 0.91 3.74
CA THR A 175 29.13 0.15 2.50
C THR A 175 29.66 -1.28 2.49
N ASP A 176 30.48 -1.64 3.48
CA ASP A 176 31.32 -2.84 3.40
C ASP A 176 30.81 -4.03 4.21
N VAL A 177 29.65 -3.89 4.89
CA VAL A 177 29.09 -5.01 5.66
C VAL A 177 28.25 -5.90 4.76
N LYS A 178 28.67 -7.17 4.64
CA LYS A 178 27.96 -8.17 3.84
C LYS A 178 26.70 -8.64 4.59
N PRO A 179 25.51 -8.62 3.95
CA PRO A 179 24.32 -9.22 4.53
C PRO A 179 24.58 -10.66 4.94
N ARG A 180 24.05 -11.08 6.10
CA ARG A 180 24.12 -12.47 6.54
C ARG A 180 22.76 -13.13 6.31
N VAL A 181 22.76 -14.23 5.55
CA VAL A 181 21.57 -15.04 5.36
C VAL A 181 21.16 -15.68 6.70
N VAL A 182 19.97 -15.31 7.18
CA VAL A 182 19.32 -15.90 8.37
C VAL A 182 18.61 -17.18 7.98
N TRP A 183 17.98 -17.18 6.82
CA TRP A 183 17.26 -18.32 6.29
C TRP A 183 17.23 -18.28 4.77
N SER A 184 17.28 -19.46 4.15
CA SER A 184 17.06 -19.64 2.72
C SER A 184 16.15 -20.83 2.47
N GLY A 185 15.18 -20.68 1.59
CA GLY A 185 14.25 -21.75 1.22
C GLY A 185 13.76 -21.62 -0.20
N SER A 186 12.72 -22.38 -0.55
CA SER A 186 12.07 -22.28 -1.84
C SER A 186 10.56 -22.22 -1.70
N LEU A 187 9.91 -21.56 -2.65
CA LEU A 187 8.46 -21.40 -2.69
C LEU A 187 7.98 -21.53 -4.12
N ASP A 188 6.93 -22.32 -4.29
CA ASP A 188 6.20 -22.45 -5.54
C ASP A 188 5.00 -21.51 -5.54
N LEU A 189 4.90 -20.66 -6.56
CA LEU A 189 3.78 -19.75 -6.77
C LEU A 189 2.87 -20.32 -7.87
N PRO A 190 1.85 -21.13 -7.52
CA PRO A 190 0.88 -21.61 -8.50
C PRO A 190 0.08 -20.43 -9.05
N VAL A 191 0.03 -20.32 -10.37
CA VAL A 191 -0.70 -19.26 -11.08
C VAL A 191 -1.32 -19.81 -12.37
N GLN A 192 -2.54 -19.37 -12.64
CA GLN A 192 -3.27 -19.58 -13.88
C GLN A 192 -3.37 -18.25 -14.62
N LEU A 193 -2.70 -18.14 -15.77
CA LEU A 193 -2.77 -16.98 -16.65
C LEU A 193 -4.05 -17.11 -17.46
N VAL A 194 -5.00 -16.20 -17.23
CA VAL A 194 -6.33 -16.22 -17.83
C VAL A 194 -6.49 -15.10 -18.87
N PRO A 195 -7.35 -15.27 -19.89
CA PRO A 195 -7.69 -14.17 -20.78
C PRO A 195 -8.13 -12.92 -20.00
N PRO A 196 -7.92 -11.71 -20.52
CA PRO A 196 -8.18 -10.47 -19.77
C PRO A 196 -9.65 -10.31 -19.33
N ASN A 197 -10.57 -10.91 -20.09
CA ASN A 197 -12.01 -10.91 -19.77
C ASN A 197 -12.41 -11.95 -18.72
N ASP A 198 -11.52 -12.89 -18.39
CA ASP A 198 -11.71 -13.96 -17.40
C ASP A 198 -10.98 -13.67 -16.09
N THR A 199 -10.52 -12.42 -15.89
CA THR A 199 -9.83 -11.96 -14.68
C THR A 199 -10.67 -12.28 -13.42
N PRO A 200 -10.06 -12.70 -12.30
CA PRO A 200 -10.81 -13.06 -11.09
C PRO A 200 -11.54 -11.89 -10.42
N LEU A 201 -11.25 -10.66 -10.82
CA LEU A 201 -11.83 -9.46 -10.23
C LEU A 201 -13.16 -9.10 -10.90
N VAL A 202 -14.22 -9.06 -10.09
CA VAL A 202 -15.54 -8.65 -10.58
C VAL A 202 -15.64 -7.13 -10.61
N ALA A 203 -15.96 -6.57 -11.78
CA ALA A 203 -16.24 -5.15 -11.92
C ALA A 203 -17.50 -4.77 -11.13
N VAL A 204 -17.41 -3.74 -10.29
CA VAL A 204 -18.57 -3.16 -9.61
C VAL A 204 -18.71 -1.68 -9.90
N ALA A 205 -19.95 -1.26 -10.15
CA ALA A 205 -20.29 0.12 -10.44
C ALA A 205 -21.64 0.42 -9.78
N SER A 206 -21.68 1.47 -8.96
CA SER A 206 -22.93 2.02 -8.42
C SER A 206 -22.76 3.52 -8.17
N ALA A 207 -23.86 4.25 -8.17
CA ALA A 207 -23.86 5.68 -7.83
C ALA A 207 -23.40 5.94 -6.38
N GLU A 208 -23.54 4.95 -5.50
CA GLU A 208 -23.04 5.01 -4.12
C GLU A 208 -21.50 4.89 -4.09
N LEU A 209 -20.93 3.92 -4.81
CA LEU A 209 -19.49 3.76 -4.90
C LEU A 209 -18.82 4.94 -5.60
N GLU A 210 -19.41 5.47 -6.67
CA GLU A 210 -18.89 6.66 -7.33
C GLU A 210 -18.85 7.86 -6.38
N ARG A 211 -19.91 8.05 -5.58
CA ARG A 211 -19.96 9.11 -4.57
C ARG A 211 -18.90 8.89 -3.51
N ALA A 212 -18.74 7.67 -2.99
CA ALA A 212 -17.72 7.36 -1.99
C ALA A 212 -16.30 7.61 -2.50
N VAL A 213 -15.99 7.22 -3.74
CA VAL A 213 -14.69 7.52 -4.37
C VAL A 213 -14.50 9.03 -4.51
N ARG A 214 -15.55 9.76 -4.94
CA ARG A 214 -15.51 11.23 -5.06
C ARG A 214 -15.32 11.92 -3.71
N ASP A 215 -16.03 11.48 -2.68
CA ASP A 215 -15.97 12.05 -1.32
C ASP A 215 -14.62 11.76 -0.65
N SER A 216 -14.00 10.63 -0.99
CA SER A 216 -12.64 10.26 -0.56
C SER A 216 -11.53 10.96 -1.36
N LEU A 217 -11.86 11.65 -2.45
CA LEU A 217 -10.87 12.28 -3.32
C LEU A 217 -10.63 13.73 -2.90
N SER A 218 -9.37 14.09 -2.72
CA SER A 218 -8.87 15.45 -2.60
C SER A 218 -7.88 15.72 -3.72
N PHE A 219 -7.72 16.98 -4.12
CA PHE A 219 -6.67 17.39 -5.03
C PHE A 219 -6.23 18.80 -4.68
N SER A 220 -4.97 19.11 -4.98
CA SER A 220 -4.35 20.38 -4.70
C SER A 220 -3.46 20.80 -5.87
N VAL A 221 -3.23 22.09 -5.97
CA VAL A 221 -2.17 22.63 -6.85
C VAL A 221 -1.04 23.09 -5.94
N THR A 222 0.17 22.65 -6.21
CA THR A 222 1.36 22.98 -5.42
C THR A 222 2.50 23.37 -6.33
N ASP A 223 3.46 24.12 -5.79
CA ASP A 223 4.73 24.37 -6.48
C ASP A 223 5.58 23.10 -6.47
N ASP A 224 5.95 22.63 -7.66
CA ASP A 224 6.96 21.59 -7.85
C ASP A 224 8.25 22.22 -8.38
N TYR A 225 9.39 21.84 -7.81
CA TYR A 225 10.70 22.40 -8.17
C TYR A 225 11.30 21.62 -9.32
N ASP A 226 11.55 22.31 -10.43
CA ASP A 226 12.31 21.76 -11.54
C ASP A 226 13.79 22.14 -11.41
N ALA A 227 14.61 21.15 -11.11
CA ALA A 227 16.06 21.32 -11.04
C ALA A 227 16.69 21.71 -12.39
N ASP A 228 16.11 21.29 -13.52
CA ASP A 228 16.68 21.57 -14.85
C ASP A 228 16.49 23.04 -15.26
N HIS A 229 15.45 23.69 -14.73
CA HIS A 229 15.10 25.07 -15.03
C HIS A 229 15.30 26.02 -13.84
N ASP A 230 15.72 25.51 -12.69
CA ASP A 230 15.85 26.23 -11.41
C ASP A 230 14.61 27.07 -11.10
N ALA A 231 13.43 26.48 -11.28
CA ALA A 231 12.15 27.18 -11.22
C ALA A 231 11.06 26.31 -10.60
N PHE A 232 10.12 26.97 -9.90
CA PHE A 232 8.91 26.34 -9.39
C PHE A 232 7.78 26.45 -10.42
N TYR A 233 7.03 25.37 -10.58
CA TYR A 233 5.88 25.31 -11.47
C TYR A 233 4.65 24.81 -10.74
N PRO A 234 3.45 25.34 -11.02
CA PRO A 234 2.22 24.79 -10.48
C PRO A 234 2.03 23.37 -11.02
N CYS A 235 1.83 22.41 -10.13
CA CYS A 235 1.61 21.01 -10.42
C CYS A 235 0.30 20.56 -9.76
N VAL A 236 -0.48 19.73 -10.46
CA VAL A 236 -1.69 19.13 -9.88
C VAL A 236 -1.31 17.82 -9.20
N SER A 237 -1.61 17.72 -7.92
CA SER A 237 -1.56 16.46 -7.17
C SER A 237 -2.96 16.04 -6.77
N ALA A 238 -3.28 14.76 -6.97
CA ALA A 238 -4.53 14.16 -6.57
C ALA A 238 -4.27 13.09 -5.50
N TRP A 239 -5.08 13.11 -4.45
CA TRP A 239 -4.98 12.21 -3.31
C TRP A 239 -6.31 11.51 -3.08
N LEU A 240 -6.34 10.18 -3.05
CA LEU A 240 -7.51 9.46 -2.56
C LEU A 240 -7.24 9.07 -1.11
N ARG A 241 -8.03 9.58 -0.16
CA ARG A 241 -7.97 9.28 1.28
C ARG A 241 -9.25 8.55 1.69
N VAL A 242 -9.19 7.23 1.77
CA VAL A 242 -10.34 6.44 2.21
C VAL A 242 -10.34 6.38 3.74
N GLU A 243 -11.37 6.93 4.36
CA GLU A 243 -11.66 6.71 5.79
C GLU A 243 -12.57 5.46 5.92
N PRO A 244 -12.07 4.32 6.43
CA PRO A 244 -12.85 3.07 6.46
C PRO A 244 -14.15 3.15 7.26
N ARG A 245 -14.25 4.09 8.22
CA ARG A 245 -15.48 4.30 8.99
C ARG A 245 -16.55 5.04 8.20
N ALA A 246 -16.15 5.96 7.31
CA ALA A 246 -17.05 6.71 6.46
C ALA A 246 -17.41 5.96 5.18
N HIS A 247 -16.45 5.21 4.63
CA HIS A 247 -16.54 4.54 3.33
C HIS A 247 -16.10 3.06 3.41
N ALA A 248 -16.75 2.30 4.30
CA ALA A 248 -16.44 0.87 4.51
C ALA A 248 -16.61 0.03 3.23
N GLU A 249 -17.47 0.47 2.31
CA GLU A 249 -17.72 -0.13 1.01
C GLU A 249 -16.53 -0.07 0.04
N LEU A 250 -15.58 0.85 0.25
CA LEU A 250 -14.37 0.98 -0.57
C LEU A 250 -13.25 0.04 -0.12
N VAL A 251 -13.20 -0.33 1.16
CA VAL A 251 -12.14 -1.17 1.76
C VAL A 251 -11.93 -2.51 1.03
N PRO A 252 -12.96 -3.27 0.64
CA PRO A 252 -12.75 -4.56 -0.04
C PRO A 252 -12.50 -4.43 -1.55
N LEU A 253 -12.46 -3.22 -2.11
CA LEU A 253 -12.32 -2.98 -3.55
C LEU A 253 -10.88 -2.72 -3.94
N ALA A 254 -10.49 -3.25 -5.10
CA ALA A 254 -9.33 -2.77 -5.81
C ALA A 254 -9.64 -1.38 -6.40
N LEU A 255 -8.94 -0.36 -5.90
CA LEU A 255 -8.99 1.00 -6.45
C LEU A 255 -7.71 1.25 -7.24
N ALA A 256 -7.75 0.86 -8.52
CA ALA A 256 -6.76 1.26 -9.50
C ALA A 256 -7.36 2.40 -10.34
N LEU A 257 -6.87 3.61 -10.10
CA LEU A 257 -7.44 4.85 -10.60
C LEU A 257 -6.52 5.44 -11.67
N ASP A 258 -7.06 5.61 -12.88
CA ASP A 258 -6.45 6.46 -13.90
C ASP A 258 -6.90 7.89 -13.63
N PHE A 259 -5.95 8.72 -13.22
CA PHE A 259 -6.10 10.16 -13.11
C PHE A 259 -5.68 10.80 -14.42
N GLU A 260 -6.57 11.54 -15.05
CA GLU A 260 -6.33 12.25 -16.32
C GLU A 260 -6.51 13.75 -16.08
N LEU A 261 -5.49 14.55 -16.37
CA LEU A 261 -5.59 16.00 -16.40
C LEU A 261 -6.07 16.43 -17.79
N LEU A 262 -7.11 17.27 -17.84
CA LEU A 262 -7.73 17.69 -19.08
C LEU A 262 -7.68 19.20 -19.25
N HIS A 263 -7.46 19.61 -20.50
CA HIS A 263 -7.63 20.98 -20.98
C HIS A 263 -8.64 20.97 -22.14
N ASP A 264 -9.75 21.70 -21.99
CA ASP A 264 -10.89 21.66 -22.92
C ASP A 264 -11.39 20.23 -23.22
N GLY A 265 -11.34 19.34 -22.22
CA GLY A 265 -11.74 17.95 -22.37
C GLY A 265 -10.72 17.05 -23.11
N VAL A 266 -9.56 17.59 -23.50
CA VAL A 266 -8.44 16.83 -24.06
C VAL A 266 -7.49 16.43 -22.95
N VAL A 267 -7.12 15.14 -22.88
CA VAL A 267 -6.15 14.64 -21.91
C VAL A 267 -4.76 15.18 -22.26
N VAL A 268 -4.17 15.94 -21.34
CA VAL A 268 -2.80 16.49 -21.49
C VAL A 268 -1.78 15.76 -20.63
N ALA A 269 -2.22 15.09 -19.56
CA ALA A 269 -1.39 14.21 -18.75
C ALA A 269 -2.25 13.12 -18.10
N SER A 270 -1.63 12.00 -17.76
CA SER A 270 -2.31 10.89 -17.09
C SER A 270 -1.36 10.12 -16.19
N GLN A 271 -1.84 9.68 -15.03
CA GLN A 271 -1.12 8.84 -14.10
C GLN A 271 -2.04 7.73 -13.60
N LEU A 272 -1.55 6.48 -13.64
CA LEU A 272 -2.20 5.37 -12.94
C LEU A 272 -1.72 5.39 -11.49
N ALA A 273 -2.65 5.29 -10.57
CA ALA A 273 -2.33 5.15 -9.16
C ALA A 273 -3.18 4.03 -8.54
N ILE A 274 -2.54 3.17 -7.76
CA ILE A 274 -3.12 1.94 -7.25
C ILE A 274 -3.13 2.01 -5.73
N LEU A 275 -4.31 1.84 -5.14
CA LEU A 275 -4.42 1.69 -3.69
C LEU A 275 -4.03 0.28 -3.29
N ASP A 276 -2.82 0.10 -2.76
CA ASP A 276 -2.55 -1.08 -1.93
C ASP A 276 -3.15 -0.81 -0.55
N THR A 277 -4.20 -1.55 -0.19
CA THR A 277 -4.81 -1.44 1.16
C THR A 277 -4.05 -2.23 2.22
N GLN A 278 -2.78 -2.56 1.96
CA GLN A 278 -1.87 -2.73 3.09
C GLN A 278 -2.12 -1.56 4.03
N PRO A 279 -2.40 -1.81 5.33
CA PRO A 279 -2.41 -0.75 6.29
C PRO A 279 -1.01 -0.14 6.25
N VAL A 280 -0.84 0.89 5.41
CA VAL A 280 0.26 1.82 5.54
C VAL A 280 0.01 2.37 6.94
N PHE A 281 0.90 1.98 7.83
CA PHE A 281 0.79 2.31 9.24
C PHE A 281 0.34 3.76 9.36
N ALA A 282 -0.73 3.96 10.13
CA ALA A 282 -1.10 5.24 10.69
C ALA A 282 0.01 5.69 11.65
N HIS A 283 1.19 6.00 11.13
CA HIS A 283 2.24 6.73 11.82
C HIS A 283 1.97 8.22 11.64
N GLY A 284 0.76 8.65 11.99
CA GLY A 284 0.56 10.05 12.32
C GLY A 284 1.32 10.31 13.63
N PRO A 285 2.13 11.38 13.73
CA PRO A 285 2.82 11.74 14.97
C PRO A 285 1.87 12.30 16.04
N HIS A 286 0.55 12.11 15.90
CA HIS A 286 -0.45 12.65 16.82
C HIS A 286 -0.91 11.63 17.84
N PRO A 287 -0.42 11.71 19.09
CA PRO A 287 -0.97 10.93 20.19
C PRO A 287 -2.40 11.38 20.49
N GLY A 288 -3.36 10.46 20.43
CA GLY A 288 -4.72 10.68 20.96
C GLY A 288 -5.89 10.37 20.02
N ALA A 289 -5.65 10.10 18.74
CA ALA A 289 -6.69 9.58 17.86
C ALA A 289 -6.33 8.14 17.47
N ALA A 290 -7.23 7.20 17.74
CA ALA A 290 -7.34 5.98 16.94
C ALA A 290 -7.77 6.40 15.52
N ALA A 291 -6.89 7.13 14.84
CA ALA A 291 -7.13 7.63 13.51
C ALA A 291 -7.35 6.40 12.63
N PRO A 292 -8.46 6.35 11.87
CA PRO A 292 -8.65 5.29 10.89
C PRO A 292 -7.39 5.16 10.06
N VAL A 293 -6.99 3.93 9.72
CA VAL A 293 -5.94 3.70 8.72
C VAL A 293 -6.42 4.40 7.45
N GLU A 294 -5.76 5.49 7.09
CA GLU A 294 -6.10 6.23 5.90
C GLU A 294 -5.37 5.59 4.75
N LEU A 295 -6.16 5.05 3.83
CA LEU A 295 -5.62 4.49 2.61
C LEU A 295 -5.40 5.67 1.67
N VAL A 296 -4.14 6.00 1.43
CA VAL A 296 -3.72 7.15 0.61
C VAL A 296 -3.17 6.65 -0.73
N ILE A 297 -3.72 7.18 -1.81
CA ILE A 297 -3.11 7.14 -3.14
C ILE A 297 -2.63 8.54 -3.48
N ASP A 298 -1.43 8.70 -4.04
CA ASP A 298 -0.97 9.95 -4.66
C ASP A 298 -0.80 9.78 -6.17
N ALA A 299 -1.22 10.79 -6.93
CA ALA A 299 -0.87 10.98 -8.31
C ALA A 299 -0.45 12.45 -8.56
N SER A 300 0.81 12.66 -8.93
CA SER A 300 1.28 13.90 -9.53
C SER A 300 1.01 13.87 -11.04
N LEU A 301 0.19 14.81 -11.52
CA LEU A 301 -0.35 14.82 -12.89
C LEU A 301 0.36 15.80 -13.82
N GLY A 302 1.46 16.39 -13.35
CA GLY A 302 2.32 17.25 -14.14
C GLY A 302 1.96 18.73 -14.07
N ARG A 303 2.72 19.49 -14.85
CA ARG A 303 2.78 20.95 -14.76
C ARG A 303 1.59 21.62 -15.45
N LEU A 304 1.13 22.69 -14.84
CA LEU A 304 0.20 23.64 -15.43
C LEU A 304 0.96 24.85 -15.98
N PRO A 305 0.46 25.50 -17.05
CA PRO A 305 0.97 26.80 -17.43
C PRO A 305 0.58 27.85 -16.39
N GLU A 306 1.41 28.89 -16.21
CA GLU A 306 1.13 30.00 -15.27
C GLU A 306 -0.22 30.70 -15.58
N SER A 307 -0.64 30.70 -16.85
CA SER A 307 -1.96 31.20 -17.26
C SER A 307 -3.12 30.44 -16.62
N ALA A 308 -2.96 29.13 -16.36
CA ALA A 308 -3.96 28.34 -15.66
C ALA A 308 -4.13 28.76 -14.19
N VAL A 309 -3.18 29.50 -13.62
CA VAL A 309 -3.30 30.04 -12.25
C VAL A 309 -3.80 31.47 -12.27
N THR A 310 -3.39 32.27 -13.26
CA THR A 310 -3.59 33.72 -13.27
C THR A 310 -4.83 34.17 -14.05
N ASP A 311 -5.26 33.44 -15.08
CA ASP A 311 -6.42 33.79 -15.92
C ASP A 311 -7.67 32.96 -15.54
N ILE A 312 -8.78 33.63 -15.23
CA ILE A 312 -10.05 32.99 -14.85
C ILE A 312 -10.67 32.22 -16.02
N ALA A 313 -10.60 32.76 -17.25
CA ALA A 313 -11.15 32.08 -18.42
C ALA A 313 -10.35 30.81 -18.73
N GLU A 314 -9.03 30.89 -18.56
CA GLU A 314 -8.15 29.74 -18.70
C GLU A 314 -8.42 28.68 -17.63
N ARG A 315 -8.54 29.07 -16.35
CA ARG A 315 -8.86 28.16 -15.23
C ARG A 315 -10.07 27.26 -15.48
N ALA A 316 -11.13 27.83 -16.06
CA ALA A 316 -12.37 27.10 -16.30
C ALA A 316 -12.23 25.97 -17.34
N ARG A 317 -11.15 25.96 -18.12
CA ARG A 317 -10.86 24.95 -19.15
C ARG A 317 -10.19 23.70 -18.59
N TRP A 318 -9.72 23.77 -17.34
CA TRP A 318 -8.99 22.69 -16.70
C TRP A 318 -9.88 21.82 -15.82
N SER A 319 -9.75 20.50 -15.96
CA SER A 319 -10.48 19.53 -15.16
C SER A 319 -9.65 18.28 -14.89
N LEU A 320 -10.04 17.53 -13.87
CA LEU A 320 -9.48 16.23 -13.51
C LEU A 320 -10.53 15.16 -13.77
N ARG A 321 -10.23 14.19 -14.64
CA ARG A 321 -11.05 12.98 -14.79
C ARG A 321 -10.41 11.86 -13.99
N VAL A 322 -11.24 11.12 -13.28
CA VAL A 322 -10.85 9.95 -12.49
C VAL A 322 -11.60 8.76 -13.05
N ARG A 323 -10.88 7.69 -13.41
CA ARG A 323 -11.48 6.46 -13.96
C ARG A 323 -11.01 5.26 -13.17
N GLY A 324 -11.96 4.45 -12.72
CA GLY A 324 -11.70 3.14 -12.13
C GLY A 324 -11.58 2.09 -13.22
N GLY A 325 -10.44 1.41 -13.25
CA GLY A 325 -10.12 0.48 -14.32
C GLY A 325 -9.75 -0.92 -13.83
N ARG A 326 -9.70 -1.86 -14.78
CA ARG A 326 -9.09 -3.17 -14.53
C ARG A 326 -7.57 -3.08 -14.43
N ARG A 327 -6.97 -2.12 -15.15
CA ARG A 327 -5.52 -1.96 -15.29
C ARG A 327 -4.92 -1.72 -13.91
N GLY A 328 -4.04 -2.61 -13.45
CA GLY A 328 -3.42 -2.52 -12.13
C GLY A 328 -4.30 -2.98 -10.97
N ALA A 329 -5.60 -3.26 -11.17
CA ALA A 329 -6.47 -3.76 -10.11
C ALA A 329 -6.02 -5.16 -9.61
N ALA A 330 -5.39 -5.95 -10.49
CA ALA A 330 -4.80 -7.24 -10.13
C ALA A 330 -3.69 -7.12 -9.07
N ALA A 331 -3.00 -5.98 -9.00
CA ALA A 331 -1.96 -5.72 -8.00
C ALA A 331 -2.50 -5.55 -6.57
N VAL A 332 -3.81 -5.33 -6.42
CA VAL A 332 -4.45 -5.11 -5.10
C VAL A 332 -4.83 -6.45 -4.46
N PHE A 333 -3.84 -7.23 -3.99
CA PHE A 333 -3.95 -8.68 -3.72
C PHE A 333 -5.12 -9.16 -2.84
N HIS A 334 -5.61 -8.36 -1.90
CA HIS A 334 -6.72 -8.74 -1.01
C HIS A 334 -8.10 -8.59 -1.66
N ALA A 335 -8.21 -7.82 -2.75
CA ALA A 335 -9.49 -7.49 -3.35
C ALA A 335 -10.05 -8.65 -4.19
N ALA A 336 -11.38 -8.79 -4.19
CA ALA A 336 -12.11 -9.70 -5.08
C ALA A 336 -12.92 -8.96 -6.16
N LYS A 337 -13.04 -7.64 -6.01
CA LYS A 337 -13.81 -6.75 -6.87
C LYS A 337 -12.97 -5.51 -7.17
N TYR A 338 -13.27 -4.83 -8.27
CA TYR A 338 -12.65 -3.54 -8.58
C TYR A 338 -13.72 -2.52 -8.93
N TRP A 339 -13.47 -1.26 -8.58
CA TRP A 339 -14.37 -0.18 -8.95
C TRP A 339 -14.24 0.13 -10.45
N LYS A 340 -15.37 0.11 -11.17
CA LYS A 340 -15.48 0.47 -12.58
C LYS A 340 -16.42 1.66 -12.70
N GLY A 341 -15.88 2.87 -12.58
CA GLY A 341 -16.65 4.09 -12.70
C GLY A 341 -15.78 5.21 -13.26
N GLU A 342 -16.41 6.35 -13.52
CA GLU A 342 -15.72 7.51 -14.06
C GLU A 342 -16.45 8.78 -13.64
N PHE A 343 -15.68 9.81 -13.30
CA PHE A 343 -16.22 11.14 -13.15
C PHE A 343 -15.19 12.22 -13.50
N THR A 344 -15.66 13.46 -13.64
CA THR A 344 -14.83 14.63 -13.88
C THR A 344 -15.10 15.69 -12.82
N LEU A 345 -14.05 16.37 -12.39
CA LEU A 345 -14.06 17.46 -11.42
C LEU A 345 -13.41 18.71 -12.03
N PRO A 346 -14.03 19.89 -11.92
CA PRO A 346 -13.40 21.14 -12.34
C PRO A 346 -12.24 21.48 -11.42
N LEU A 347 -11.13 22.00 -11.98
CA LEU A 347 -9.95 22.40 -11.19
C LEU A 347 -10.00 23.87 -10.72
N ALA A 348 -10.97 24.66 -11.19
CA ALA A 348 -11.07 26.09 -10.93
C ALA A 348 -10.95 26.46 -9.43
N GLY A 349 -11.67 25.76 -8.55
CA GLY A 349 -11.63 26.05 -7.11
C GLY A 349 -10.28 25.75 -6.44
N ALA A 350 -9.56 24.72 -6.89
CA ALA A 350 -8.21 24.42 -6.39
C ALA A 350 -7.19 25.44 -6.89
N LEU A 351 -7.31 25.86 -8.16
CA LEU A 351 -6.47 26.89 -8.75
C LEU A 351 -6.65 28.26 -8.09
N GLU A 352 -7.89 28.62 -7.76
CA GLU A 352 -8.20 29.84 -6.98
C GLU A 352 -7.59 29.79 -5.58
N THR A 353 -7.68 28.65 -4.89
CA THR A 353 -7.10 28.47 -3.55
C THR A 353 -5.58 28.61 -3.60
N TYR A 354 -4.93 27.93 -4.55
CA TYR A 354 -3.48 28.02 -4.73
C TYR A 354 -3.02 29.44 -5.09
N GLN A 355 -3.73 30.15 -5.98
CA GLN A 355 -3.39 31.54 -6.30
C GLN A 355 -3.42 32.43 -5.05
N ARG A 356 -4.48 32.32 -4.25
CA ARG A 356 -4.61 33.09 -3.00
C ARG A 356 -3.46 32.80 -2.04
N GLU A 357 -3.14 31.53 -1.81
CA GLU A 357 -2.03 31.11 -0.94
C GLU A 357 -0.67 31.62 -1.43
N ARG A 358 -0.49 31.74 -2.75
CA ARG A 358 0.73 32.29 -3.36
C ARG A 358 0.84 33.80 -3.20
N GLU A 359 -0.27 34.53 -3.22
CA GLU A 359 -0.31 35.99 -2.99
C GLU A 359 -0.07 36.37 -1.52
N GLU A 360 -0.32 35.46 -0.58
CA GLU A 360 -0.10 35.66 0.86
C GLU A 360 1.34 35.40 1.32
N ARG A 361 2.17 34.75 0.49
CA ARG A 361 3.60 34.49 0.74
C ARG A 361 4.45 35.63 0.20
#